data_AF-A0A060BIQ9-F1
#
_entry.id   AF-A0A060BIQ9-F1
#
_cell.length_a   1.000
_cell.length_b   1.000
_cell.length_c   1.000
_cell.angle_alpha   90.00
_cell.angle_beta   90.00
_cell.angle_gamma   90.00
#
_symmetry.space_group_name_H-M   'P 1'
#
loop_
_entity.id
_entity.type
_entity.pdbx_description
1 polymer ?
#
loop_
_entity_poly.entity_id
_entity_poly.type
_entity_poly.pdbx_seq_one_letter_code
_entity_poly.pdbx_strand_id
1 'polypeptide(L)'
;AFLSGGVAPVTPGWLEELVACLCRAGVGAVGGKLLRRNETSLHCGYLTDASGTLAPVLSGMPRHTPGWFNWNMMARTVDALDGLCLFTRAETLAGRAALTRLCPMRLCRTTVCALMGRDCAPSGAVCCVCAAG
;
A
#
# COMPACT_ATOMS: atom_id res chain seq x y z
N ALA A 1 2.74 11.11 5.93
CA ALA A 1 1.71 10.65 4.98
C ALA A 1 2.05 11.18 3.60
N PHE A 2 1.87 10.38 2.56
CA PHE A 2 2.08 10.76 1.16
C PHE A 2 0.82 10.39 0.37
N LEU A 3 0.16 11.40 -0.19
CA LEU A 3 -0.91 11.23 -1.16
C LEU A 3 -0.55 12.06 -2.38
N SER A 4 -0.43 11.39 -3.53
CA SER A 4 -0.09 12.07 -4.78
C SER A 4 -1.23 12.97 -5.23
N GLY A 5 -0.93 14.15 -5.77
CA GLY A 5 -1.95 15.13 -6.20
C GLY A 5 -2.90 14.65 -7.31
N GLY A 6 -2.60 13.53 -7.96
CA GLY A 6 -3.49 12.87 -8.93
C GLY A 6 -4.42 11.81 -8.31
N VAL A 7 -4.37 11.58 -7.01
CA VAL A 7 -5.19 10.62 -6.27
C VAL A 7 -6.14 11.41 -5.37
N ALA A 8 -7.42 11.07 -5.44
CA ALA A 8 -8.45 11.64 -4.59
C ALA A 8 -9.23 10.50 -3.91
N PRO A 9 -9.62 10.66 -2.64
CA PRO A 9 -10.42 9.66 -1.94
C PRO A 9 -11.81 9.54 -2.57
N VAL A 10 -12.31 8.32 -2.68
CA VAL A 10 -13.63 8.03 -3.28
C VAL A 10 -14.67 7.65 -2.21
N THR A 11 -14.23 7.04 -1.11
CA THR A 11 -15.10 6.64 0.01
C THR A 11 -15.03 7.65 1.16
N PRO A 12 -16.15 8.06 1.78
CA PRO A 12 -16.12 8.81 3.03
C PRO A 12 -15.46 7.96 4.14
N GLY A 13 -14.75 8.59 5.07
CA GLY A 13 -14.08 7.85 6.15
C GLY A 13 -12.79 7.12 5.73
N TRP A 14 -12.29 7.36 4.50
CA TRP A 14 -11.10 6.69 3.96
C TRP A 14 -9.86 6.86 4.86
N LEU A 15 -9.70 8.02 5.49
CA LEU A 15 -8.55 8.31 6.32
C LEU A 15 -8.64 7.54 7.64
N GLU A 16 -9.83 7.51 8.24
CA GLU A 16 -10.15 6.77 9.45
C GLU A 16 -9.89 5.27 9.26
N GLU A 17 -10.26 4.70 8.10
CA GLU A 17 -9.96 3.30 7.78
C GLU A 17 -8.45 3.02 7.67
N LEU A 18 -7.72 3.89 6.97
CA LEU A 18 -6.26 3.78 6.85
C LEU A 18 -5.59 3.89 8.23
N VAL A 19 -5.99 4.88 9.03
CA VAL A 19 -5.47 5.10 10.39
C VAL A 19 -5.80 3.92 11.29
N ALA A 20 -7.02 3.38 11.23
CA ALA A 20 -7.42 2.20 11.99
C ALA A 20 -6.51 0.99 11.68
N CYS A 21 -6.11 0.82 10.42
CA CYS A 21 -5.15 -0.20 10.04
C CYS A 21 -3.73 0.10 10.54
N LEU A 22 -3.27 1.36 10.47
CA LEU A 22 -1.95 1.76 10.96
C LEU A 22 -1.82 1.69 12.49
N CYS A 23 -2.92 1.81 13.22
CA CYS A 23 -2.98 1.65 14.67
C CYS A 23 -2.79 0.20 15.12
N ARG A 24 -2.99 -0.79 14.24
CA ARG A 24 -2.77 -2.21 14.57
C ARG A 24 -1.31 -2.47 14.91
N ALA A 25 -1.09 -3.28 15.94
CA ALA A 25 0.25 -3.73 16.32
C ALA A 25 0.91 -4.46 15.14
N GLY A 26 2.19 -4.16 14.89
CA GLY A 26 2.92 -4.75 13.77
C GLY A 26 2.60 -4.15 12.40
N VAL A 27 1.81 -3.09 12.25
CA VAL A 27 1.66 -2.42 10.94
C VAL A 27 2.64 -1.25 10.84
N GLY A 28 3.57 -1.33 9.88
CA GLY A 28 4.59 -0.30 9.66
C GLY A 28 4.16 0.75 8.63
N ALA A 29 3.37 0.34 7.64
CA ALA A 29 2.80 1.24 6.65
C ALA A 29 1.46 0.73 6.13
N VAL A 30 0.62 1.65 5.68
CA VAL A 30 -0.69 1.37 5.09
C VAL A 30 -0.88 2.18 3.80
N GLY A 31 -1.58 1.59 2.84
CA GLY A 31 -2.03 2.26 1.62
C GLY A 31 -3.48 1.93 1.31
N GLY A 32 -4.07 2.67 0.38
CA GLY A 32 -5.44 2.45 -0.07
C GLY A 32 -5.52 1.54 -1.30
N LYS A 33 -6.73 1.06 -1.59
CA LYS A 33 -7.08 0.51 -2.90
C LYS A 33 -7.11 1.64 -3.92
N LEU A 34 -6.18 1.65 -4.86
CA LEU A 34 -6.17 2.69 -5.88
C LEU A 34 -7.03 2.28 -7.06
N LEU A 35 -7.88 3.20 -7.51
CA LEU A 35 -8.79 3.01 -8.63
C LEU A 35 -8.34 3.84 -9.83
N ARG A 36 -8.59 3.30 -11.02
CA ARG A 36 -8.60 4.04 -12.27
C ARG A 36 -9.91 4.83 -12.40
N ARG A 37 -9.94 5.77 -13.33
CA ARG A 37 -11.14 6.57 -13.63
C ARG A 37 -12.35 5.75 -14.08
N ASN A 38 -12.14 4.55 -14.61
CA ASN A 38 -13.20 3.63 -15.02
C ASN A 38 -13.67 2.69 -13.89
N GLU A 39 -13.41 3.05 -12.62
CA GLU A 39 -13.77 2.28 -11.43
C GLU A 39 -13.19 0.86 -11.34
N THR A 40 -12.13 0.59 -12.11
CA THR A 40 -11.34 -0.64 -11.95
C THR A 40 -10.12 -0.36 -11.09
N SER A 41 -9.71 -1.33 -10.28
CA SER A 41 -8.51 -1.25 -9.46
C SER A 41 -7.28 -1.03 -10.34
N LEU A 42 -6.50 0.01 -10.01
CA LEU A 42 -5.14 0.20 -10.49
C LEU A 42 -4.23 -0.85 -9.85
N HIS A 43 -4.28 -0.95 -8.52
CA HIS A 43 -3.75 -2.05 -7.71
C HIS A 43 -4.33 -1.98 -6.28
N CYS A 44 -4.31 -3.12 -5.59
CA CYS A 44 -4.64 -3.24 -4.16
C CYS A 44 -3.37 -3.68 -3.40
N GLY A 45 -2.30 -2.91 -3.58
CA GLY A 45 -0.93 -3.25 -3.18
C GLY A 45 -0.25 -4.29 -4.09
N TYR A 46 0.90 -4.78 -3.63
CA TYR A 46 1.77 -5.68 -4.39
C TYR A 46 2.12 -6.92 -3.58
N LEU A 47 2.19 -8.07 -4.25
CA LEU A 47 2.69 -9.32 -3.69
C LEU A 47 3.87 -9.82 -4.51
N THR A 48 4.77 -10.51 -3.84
CA THR A 48 5.96 -11.12 -4.42
C THR A 48 5.61 -12.53 -4.90
N ASP A 49 5.93 -12.84 -6.14
CA ASP A 49 5.80 -14.19 -6.66
C ASP A 49 6.99 -15.09 -6.27
N ALA A 50 6.94 -16.36 -6.67
CA ALA A 50 8.02 -17.32 -6.40
C ALA A 50 9.36 -16.94 -7.03
N SER A 51 9.37 -16.06 -8.05
CA SER A 51 10.59 -15.54 -8.67
C SER A 51 11.20 -14.36 -7.92
N GLY A 52 10.54 -13.87 -6.87
CA GLY A 52 10.94 -12.67 -6.15
C GLY A 52 10.47 -11.38 -6.82
N THR A 53 9.57 -11.46 -7.79
CA THR A 53 9.07 -10.30 -8.53
C THR A 53 7.79 -9.76 -7.90
N LEU A 54 7.75 -8.44 -7.69
CA LEU A 54 6.55 -7.76 -7.19
C LEU A 54 5.53 -7.54 -8.31
N ALA A 55 4.31 -8.05 -8.11
CA ALA A 55 3.20 -7.88 -9.04
C ALA A 55 2.02 -7.15 -8.37
N PRO A 56 1.32 -6.24 -9.08
CA PRO A 56 0.15 -5.57 -8.55
C PRO A 56 -0.99 -6.56 -8.35
N VAL A 57 -1.60 -6.53 -7.17
CA VAL A 57 -2.67 -7.46 -6.82
C VAL A 57 -4.03 -6.86 -7.18
N LEU A 58 -4.93 -7.69 -7.72
CA LEU A 58 -6.29 -7.31 -8.09
C LEU A 58 -6.35 -6.16 -9.12
N SER A 59 -5.31 -5.96 -9.92
CA SER A 59 -5.32 -4.99 -11.01
C SER A 59 -6.43 -5.34 -12.02
N GLY A 60 -7.19 -4.33 -12.44
CA GLY A 60 -8.30 -4.47 -13.40
C GLY A 60 -9.63 -4.95 -12.79
N MET A 61 -9.65 -5.32 -11.50
CA MET A 61 -10.88 -5.74 -10.83
C MET A 61 -11.86 -4.56 -10.68
N PRO A 62 -13.16 -4.72 -10.98
CA PRO A 62 -14.15 -3.69 -10.70
C PRO A 62 -14.24 -3.40 -9.19
N ARG A 63 -14.50 -2.14 -8.82
CA ARG A 63 -14.50 -1.66 -7.43
C ARG A 63 -15.34 -2.50 -6.47
N HIS A 64 -16.53 -2.90 -6.89
CA HIS A 64 -17.53 -3.57 -6.04
C HIS A 64 -17.56 -5.09 -6.23
N THR A 65 -16.69 -5.67 -7.04
CA THR A 65 -16.61 -7.12 -7.21
C THR A 65 -15.80 -7.71 -6.08
N PRO A 66 -16.30 -8.71 -5.33
CA PRO A 66 -15.57 -9.24 -4.18
C PRO A 66 -14.23 -9.90 -4.54
N GLY A 67 -14.17 -10.56 -5.68
CA GLY A 67 -12.99 -11.28 -6.13
C GLY A 67 -12.74 -12.56 -5.35
N TRP A 68 -11.54 -13.11 -5.54
CA TRP A 68 -11.11 -14.29 -4.79
C TRP A 68 -11.13 -14.02 -3.29
N PHE A 69 -11.87 -14.84 -2.54
CA PHE A 69 -11.97 -14.76 -1.07
C PHE A 69 -12.33 -13.35 -0.54
N ASN A 70 -13.14 -12.59 -1.29
CA ASN A 70 -13.51 -11.21 -0.97
C ASN A 70 -12.31 -10.24 -0.78
N TRP A 71 -11.13 -10.59 -1.28
CA TRP A 71 -9.92 -9.78 -1.08
C TRP A 71 -10.03 -8.35 -1.60
N ASN A 72 -10.88 -8.10 -2.59
CA ASN A 72 -11.09 -6.76 -3.14
C ASN A 72 -11.92 -5.85 -2.22
N MET A 73 -12.51 -6.41 -1.17
CA MET A 73 -13.42 -5.76 -0.23
C MET A 73 -12.90 -5.83 1.22
N MET A 74 -11.68 -6.33 1.44
CA MET A 74 -11.13 -6.55 2.78
C MET A 74 -9.74 -5.93 2.92
N ALA A 75 -9.44 -5.41 4.11
CA ALA A 75 -8.09 -4.99 4.43
C ALA A 75 -7.16 -6.20 4.57
N ARG A 76 -5.93 -6.09 4.05
CA ARG A 76 -5.01 -7.22 3.97
C ARG A 76 -3.55 -6.80 4.03
N THR A 77 -2.73 -7.69 4.55
CA THR A 77 -1.28 -7.57 4.46
C THR A 77 -0.81 -7.79 3.02
N VAL A 78 0.13 -6.96 2.57
CA VAL A 78 0.77 -7.04 1.26
C VAL A 78 2.28 -6.94 1.42
N ASP A 79 3.01 -7.35 0.39
CA ASP A 79 4.47 -7.27 0.43
C ASP A 79 4.97 -5.88 0.06
N ALA A 80 4.22 -5.10 -0.72
CA ALA A 80 4.57 -3.70 -0.96
C ALA A 80 3.42 -2.76 -1.29
N LEU A 81 3.72 -1.48 -1.07
CA LEU A 81 2.92 -0.30 -1.39
C LEU A 81 3.75 0.62 -2.30
N ASP A 82 3.06 1.47 -3.04
CA ASP A 82 3.68 2.51 -3.86
C ASP A 82 3.67 3.88 -3.19
N GLY A 83 4.23 4.88 -3.87
CA GLY A 83 4.27 6.26 -3.41
C GLY A 83 3.00 7.07 -3.71
N LEU A 84 1.99 6.48 -4.35
CA LEU A 84 0.76 7.22 -4.70
C LEU A 84 -0.14 7.41 -3.47
N CYS A 85 -0.23 6.41 -2.60
CA CYS A 85 -0.98 6.47 -1.33
C CYS A 85 -0.26 5.65 -0.25
N LEU A 86 0.47 6.36 0.63
CA LEU A 86 1.28 5.75 1.69
C LEU A 86 1.14 6.53 3.01
N PHE A 87 0.76 5.82 4.07
CA PHE A 87 0.72 6.33 5.43
C PHE A 87 1.59 5.46 6.33
N THR A 88 2.36 6.09 7.21
CA THR A 88 3.26 5.43 8.15
C THR A 88 3.42 6.34 9.37
N ARG A 89 3.91 5.77 10.49
CA ARG A 89 4.19 6.53 11.70
C ARG A 89 5.42 7.40 11.50
N ALA A 90 5.41 8.60 12.07
CA ALA A 90 6.54 9.53 11.95
C ALA A 90 7.85 8.92 12.50
N GLU A 91 7.77 8.17 13.59
CA GLU A 91 8.92 7.46 14.19
C GLU A 91 9.49 6.40 13.24
N THR A 92 8.63 5.58 12.63
CA THR A 92 9.03 4.57 11.63
C THR A 92 9.68 5.19 10.41
N LEU A 93 9.23 6.38 10.01
CA LEU A 93 9.81 7.14 8.91
C LEU A 93 11.14 7.82 9.29
N ALA A 94 11.23 8.40 10.49
CA ALA A 94 12.40 9.11 10.98
C ALA A 94 13.60 8.17 11.21
N GLY A 95 13.35 6.96 11.69
CA GLY A 95 14.37 5.89 11.77
C GLY A 95 14.88 5.43 10.40
N ARG A 96 14.23 5.83 9.30
CA ARG A 96 14.50 5.41 7.92
C ARG A 96 14.72 6.61 7.00
N ALA A 97 15.65 7.49 7.41
CA ALA A 97 15.99 8.81 6.87
C ALA A 97 16.28 8.97 5.34
N ALA A 98 15.86 8.05 4.46
CA ALA A 98 16.31 7.99 3.07
C ALA A 98 15.22 7.68 2.02
N LEU A 99 13.93 7.89 2.30
CA LEU A 99 12.92 7.77 1.22
C LEU A 99 13.17 8.78 0.07
N THR A 100 13.80 9.92 0.38
CA THR A 100 14.05 11.01 -0.59
C THR A 100 15.38 10.88 -1.34
N ARG A 101 16.37 10.10 -0.86
CA ARG A 101 17.71 10.02 -1.49
C ARG A 101 17.90 8.88 -2.50
N LEU A 102 16.97 7.92 -2.59
CA LEU A 102 17.15 6.68 -3.36
C LEU A 102 16.30 6.54 -4.62
N CYS A 103 15.41 7.49 -4.93
CA CYS A 103 14.41 7.30 -5.99
C CYS A 103 14.57 8.37 -7.08
N PRO A 104 15.49 8.19 -8.05
CA PRO A 104 15.46 8.96 -9.29
C PRO A 104 14.17 8.62 -10.05
N MET A 105 13.49 9.69 -10.47
CA MET A 105 12.11 9.81 -11.00
C MET A 105 11.66 8.90 -12.16
N ARG A 106 12.40 7.84 -12.53
CA ARG A 106 12.12 7.05 -13.75
C ARG A 106 11.81 5.56 -13.58
N LEU A 107 11.86 4.99 -12.36
CA LEU A 107 11.60 3.54 -12.19
C LEU A 107 10.74 3.13 -10.97
N CYS A 108 10.07 4.06 -10.31
CA CYS A 108 9.76 3.91 -8.89
C CYS A 108 8.24 3.97 -8.61
N ARG A 109 7.45 3.07 -9.20
CA ARG A 109 5.98 3.01 -8.97
C ARG A 109 5.54 1.91 -8.01
N THR A 110 6.45 1.14 -7.43
CA THR A 110 6.10 -0.09 -6.66
C THR A 110 6.85 -0.21 -5.33
N THR A 111 7.72 0.75 -5.00
CA THR A 111 8.87 0.46 -4.13
C THR A 111 8.86 1.26 -2.84
N VAL A 112 7.99 0.90 -1.89
CA VAL A 112 8.16 1.32 -0.50
C VAL A 112 8.60 0.14 0.39
N CYS A 113 8.03 -1.05 0.24
CA CYS A 113 8.44 -2.16 1.13
C CYS A 113 9.80 -2.79 0.78
N ALA A 114 10.35 -2.65 -0.45
CA ALA A 114 11.73 -3.09 -0.71
C ALA A 114 12.78 -2.23 0.06
N LEU A 115 12.44 -0.98 0.39
CA LEU A 115 13.23 -0.12 1.30
C LEU A 115 12.96 -0.44 2.78
N MET A 116 11.87 -1.15 3.07
CA MET A 116 11.60 -1.70 4.41
C MET A 116 12.34 -3.02 4.67
N GLY A 117 13.15 -3.47 3.69
CA GLY A 117 14.06 -4.59 3.79
C GLY A 117 13.37 -5.94 3.69
N ARG A 118 14.08 -6.92 3.12
CA ARG A 118 13.82 -8.35 3.31
C ARG A 118 13.97 -8.79 4.79
N ASP A 119 14.21 -7.84 5.69
CA ASP A 119 14.31 -7.97 7.15
C ASP A 119 13.02 -7.50 7.88
N CYS A 120 11.84 -7.90 7.39
CA CYS A 120 10.62 -7.83 8.21
C CYS A 120 10.68 -8.72 9.48
N ALA A 121 11.81 -9.36 9.77
CA ALA A 121 12.18 -9.86 11.10
C ALA A 121 13.50 -9.18 11.51
N PRO A 122 13.43 -8.12 12.34
CA PRO A 122 13.40 -8.36 13.79
C PRO A 122 12.36 -7.54 14.58
N SER A 123 11.45 -6.81 13.90
CA SER A 123 10.39 -6.01 14.56
C SER A 123 8.94 -6.32 14.11
N GLY A 124 8.72 -7.23 13.16
CA GLY A 124 7.37 -7.73 12.80
C GLY A 124 6.46 -6.74 12.07
N ALA A 125 7.01 -5.69 11.46
CA ALA A 125 6.23 -4.64 10.79
C ALA A 125 5.79 -5.05 9.37
N VAL A 126 4.48 -5.03 9.08
CA VAL A 126 3.89 -5.41 7.78
C VAL A 126 3.31 -4.20 7.02
N CYS A 127 3.27 -4.31 5.69
CA CYS A 127 2.55 -3.39 4.79
C CYS A 127 1.07 -3.82 4.72
N CYS A 128 0.11 -2.90 4.85
CA CYS A 128 -1.32 -3.20 4.78
C CYS A 128 -2.03 -2.38 3.69
N VAL A 129 -3.02 -2.96 3.02
CA VAL A 129 -3.91 -2.26 2.09
C VAL A 129 -5.33 -2.26 2.64
N CYS A 130 -5.96 -1.09 2.70
CA CYS A 130 -7.36 -0.94 3.06
C CYS A 130 -8.30 -1.21 1.89
N ALA A 131 -9.54 -1.62 2.20
CA ALA A 131 -10.59 -1.82 1.22
C ALA A 131 -11.13 -0.49 0.67
N ALA A 132 -11.07 0.61 1.44
CA ALA A 132 -11.38 1.94 0.96
C ALA A 132 -10.46 2.38 -0.19
N GLY A 133 -11.09 3.05 -1.16
CA GLY A 133 -10.45 3.70 -2.29
C GLY A 133 -10.74 5.18 -2.35
#